data_AF-H6SXI8-F1
#
_entry.id   AF-H6SXI8-F1
#
_cell.length_a   1.000
_cell.length_b   1.000
_cell.length_c   1.000
_cell.angle_alpha   90.00
_cell.angle_beta   90.00
_cell.angle_gamma   90.00
#
_symmetry.space_group_name_H-M   'P 1'
#
loop_
_entity.id
_entity.type
_entity.pdbx_description
1 polymer ?
#
loop_
_entity_poly.entity_id
_entity_poly.type
_entity_poly.pdbx_seq_one_letter_code
_entity_poly.pdbx_strand_id
1 'polypeptide(L)' 'ENEDLVLGYISGKIRKSSIRILLGDRVKIEVSRYDSTKGRIIYRFPTKDSKWKDTKDSKD' A
#
# COMPACT_ATOMS: atom_id res chain seq x y z
N GLU A 1 1.36 -3.06 -14.25
CA GLU A 1 1.82 -2.27 -13.09
C GLU A 1 2.01 -0.85 -13.57
N ASN A 2 1.69 0.17 -12.76
CA ASN A 2 2.00 1.54 -13.15
C ASN A 2 3.48 1.78 -12.85
N GLU A 3 4.28 2.04 -13.87
CA GLU A 3 5.72 2.33 -13.76
C GLU A 3 6.01 3.75 -13.25
N ASP A 4 4.95 4.54 -13.01
CA ASP A 4 5.06 5.93 -12.62
C ASP A 4 5.44 6.11 -11.15
N LEU A 5 6.44 6.95 -10.93
CA LEU A 5 6.84 7.41 -9.61
C LEU A 5 5.88 8.52 -9.15
N VAL A 6 5.21 8.31 -8.02
CA VAL A 6 4.19 9.21 -7.47
C VAL A 6 4.61 9.71 -6.09
N LEU A 7 4.49 11.02 -5.86
CA LEU A 7 4.68 11.62 -4.54
C LEU A 7 3.47 11.31 -3.65
N GLY A 8 3.66 10.45 -2.67
CA GLY A 8 2.63 10.02 -1.73
C GLY A 8 2.61 10.81 -0.43
N TYR A 9 1.46 11.38 -0.07
CA TYR A 9 1.23 11.96 1.25
C TYR A 9 0.50 11.00 2.17
N ILE A 10 0.80 11.04 3.47
CA ILE A 10 0.15 10.20 4.47
C ILE A 10 -1.27 10.69 4.73
N SER A 11 -2.28 9.82 4.61
CA SER A 11 -3.66 10.16 5.00
C SER A 11 -3.79 10.36 6.51
N GLY A 12 -4.79 11.16 6.92
CA GLY A 12 -5.10 11.36 8.34
C GLY A 12 -5.41 10.04 9.07
N LYS A 13 -6.01 9.07 8.38
CA LYS A 13 -6.29 7.73 8.93
C LYS A 13 -5.01 7.00 9.32
N ILE A 14 -3.99 6.98 8.45
CA ILE A 14 -2.69 6.38 8.74
C ILE A 14 -2.01 7.05 9.94
N ARG A 15 -2.06 8.40 10.00
CA ARG A 15 -1.53 9.17 11.14
C ARG A 15 -2.24 8.83 12.44
N LYS A 16 -3.58 8.78 12.43
CA LYS A 16 -4.39 8.46 13.61
C LYS A 16 -4.19 7.01 14.07
N SER A 17 -3.96 6.08 13.15
CA SER A 17 -3.67 4.68 13.46
C SER A 17 -2.22 4.41 13.86
N SER A 18 -1.36 5.44 13.96
CA SER A 18 0.07 5.31 14.29
C SER A 18 0.82 4.31 13.40
N ILE A 19 0.37 4.14 12.15
CA ILE A 19 1.00 3.21 11.21
C ILE A 19 2.25 3.90 10.64
N ARG A 20 3.42 3.37 11.00
CA ARG A 20 4.70 3.80 10.46
C ARG A 20 4.93 3.16 9.09
N ILE A 21 5.29 3.98 8.11
CA ILE A 21 5.69 3.54 6.77
C ILE A 21 7.20 3.66 6.67
N LEU A 22 7.85 2.58 6.26
CA LEU A 22 9.28 2.47 6.02
C LEU A 22 9.54 2.15 4.54
N LEU A 23 10.79 2.31 4.13
CA LEU A 23 11.23 1.93 2.79
C LEU A 23 11.02 0.42 2.59
N GLY A 24 10.49 0.03 1.42
CA GLY A 24 10.18 -1.37 1.09
C GLY A 24 8.77 -1.82 1.50
N ASP A 25 8.01 -0.99 2.22
CA ASP A 25 6.62 -1.31 2.54
C ASP A 25 5.72 -1.29 1.30
N ARG A 26 4.86 -2.29 1.19
CA ARG A 26 3.78 -2.29 0.20
C ARG A 26 2.62 -1.46 0.72
N VAL A 27 2.21 -0.46 -0.05
CA VAL A 27 1.13 0.47 0.33
C VAL A 27 0.10 0.62 -0.78
N LYS A 28 -1.14 0.91 -0.40
CA LYS A 28 -2.20 1.30 -1.33
C LYS A 28 -2.32 2.83 -1.35
N ILE A 29 -2.33 3.38 -2.56
CA ILE A 29 -2.38 4.82 -2.81
C ILE A 29 -3.64 5.14 -3.61
N GLU A 30 -4.31 6.23 -3.27
CA GLU A 30 -5.31 6.88 -4.11
C GLU A 30 -4.65 8.04 -4.84
N VAL A 31 -4.70 8.01 -6.17
CA VAL A 31 -4.14 9.06 -7.03
C VAL A 31 -5.14 10.19 -7.18
N SER A 32 -4.66 11.44 -7.18
CA SER A 32 -5.53 12.59 -7.44
C SER A 32 -6.06 12.54 -8.87
N ARG A 33 -7.34 12.85 -9.08
CA ARG A 33 -7.89 12.97 -10.45
C ARG A 33 -7.25 14.11 -11.25
N TYR A 34 -6.66 15.08 -10.57
CA TYR A 34 -6.10 16.28 -11.19
C TYR A 34 -4.62 16.15 -11.53
N ASP A 35 -3.91 15.23 -10.88
CA ASP A 35 -2.46 15.09 -11.03
C ASP A 35 -2.06 13.64 -10.72
N SER A 36 -1.64 12.90 -11.75
CA SER A 36 -1.21 11.50 -11.63
C SER A 36 0.11 11.36 -10.87
N THR A 37 0.88 12.43 -10.72
CA THR A 37 2.16 12.45 -10.00
C THR A 37 1.99 12.60 -8.49
N LYS A 38 0.77 12.88 -8.00
CA LYS A 38 0.47 13.03 -6.57
C LYS A 38 -0.58 12.03 -6.10
N GLY A 39 -0.34 11.45 -4.93
CA GLY A 39 -1.24 10.48 -4.33
C GLY A 39 -1.33 10.57 -2.81
N ARG A 40 -2.33 9.89 -2.26
CA ARG A 40 -2.56 9.76 -0.82
C ARG A 40 -2.48 8.30 -0.39
N ILE A 41 -1.63 8.02 0.58
CA ILE A 41 -1.47 6.67 1.14
C ILE A 41 -2.61 6.39 2.09
N ILE A 42 -3.44 5.39 1.76
CA ILE A 42 -4.64 5.03 2.52
C ILE A 42 -4.44 3.77 3.36
N TYR A 43 -3.52 2.90 2.98
CA TYR A 43 -3.33 1.60 3.63
C TYR A 43 -1.91 1.05 3.43
N ARG A 44 -1.40 0.33 4.44
CA ARG A 44 -0.13 -0.44 4.38
C ARG A 44 -0.48 -1.93 4.44
N PHE A 45 0.01 -2.70 3.49
CA PHE A 45 -0.21 -4.15 3.47
C PHE A 45 0.70 -4.85 4.49
N PRO A 46 0.19 -5.89 5.18
CA PRO A 46 1.03 -6.75 5.99
C PRO A 46 2.02 -7.51 5.08
N THR A 47 3.24 -7.73 5.59
CA THR A 47 4.22 -8.56 4.89
C THR A 47 3.73 -10.01 4.87
N LYS A 48 3.89 -10.69 3.73
CA LYS A 48 3.43 -12.08 3.52
C LYS A 48 4.26 -13.11 4.29
N ASP A 49 5.20 -12.68 5.13
CA ASP A 49 6.09 -13.55 5.90
C ASP A 49 5.37 -14.23 7.08
N SER A 50 4.10 -13.91 7.32
CA SER A 50 3.23 -14.72 8.17
C SER A 50 2.97 -16.06 7.49
N LYS A 51 3.87 -17.02 7.75
CA LYS A 51 3.72 -18.45 7.43
C LYS A 51 2.35 -18.94 7.84
N TRP A 52 1.43 -19.02 6.89
CA TRP A 52 0.23 -19.89 6.86
C TRP A 52 -0.66 -19.39 5.73
N LYS A 53 -0.46 -19.91 4.51
CA LYS A 53 -1.49 -20.14 3.49
C LYS A 53 -0.84 -20.65 2.21
N ASP A 54 -0.51 -21.94 2.20
CA ASP A 54 -0.15 -22.68 0.98
C ASP A 54 -0.96 -23.97 0.85
N THR A 55 -2.22 -24.01 1.31
CA THR A 55 -3.04 -25.24 1.25
C THR A 55 -4.33 -25.11 0.44
N LYS A 56 -4.55 -24.03 -0.32
CA LYS A 56 -5.81 -23.85 -1.06
C LYS A 56 -5.73 -23.33 -2.49
N ASP A 57 -4.54 -23.17 -3.09
CA ASP A 57 -4.42 -22.69 -4.47
C ASP A 57 -4.00 -23.82 -5.45
N SER A 58 -4.24 -25.10 -5.11
CA SER A 58 -3.91 -26.26 -5.96
C SER A 58 -5.12 -27.00 -6.55
N LYS A 59 -6.27 -26.32 -6.71
CA LYS A 59 -7.41 -26.83 -7.47
C LYS A 59 -8.09 -25.67 -8.19
N ASP A 60 -7.52 -25.30 -9.32
CA ASP A 60 -8.22 -24.89 -10.54
C ASP A 60 -7.31 -25.23 -11.73
#